data_AF-G0NHN0-F1
#
_entry.id   AF-G0NHN0-F1
#
_cell.length_a   1.000
_cell.length_b   1.000
_cell.length_c   1.000
_cell.angle_alpha   90.00
_cell.angle_beta   90.00
_cell.angle_gamma   90.00
#
_symmetry.space_group_name_H-M   'P 1'
#
loop_
_entity.id
_entity.type
_entity.pdbx_description
1 polymer ?
#
loop_
_entity_poly.entity_id
_entity_poly.type
_entity_poly.pdbx_seq_one_letter_code
_entity_poly.pdbx_strand_id
1 'polypeptide(L)'
;MDRFGIVFDRGTFFPGEPVSGKVVLKIGKEISAHNIKISIHGAGRTEWKEVIRNTRYVDGKPEWYDETLCYSADLKILSREEMLWKAKTVSKIPAGHHVFPFSFRLPSSSPPSFEGKHGHIRYGVEAELDRPWRFNQVDRRDIKVSSYLSPSPLSNSPATKKDVKEIGVMFKKGVVKMKVTIPKQFVSPGEEVPITISVDNESSRPARRIRWELQQQSHFHASRDSSLRKKSTHHEQHRDKIKTVAEFSRRTEVPPYTKSEKEMVIKIPALPPTFQSTIIKNEYVLVVKLDTETSLNNTLRCEFALVIGKARPRPSAVPSAPALVDRSDSMPPDYSSLMPLDHSGAGPSEVPPSYEDSISVTKM
;
A
#
# COMPACT_ATOMS: atom_id res chain seq x y z
N MET A 1 -23.49 -19.58 -26.18
CA MET A 1 -23.08 -18.49 -25.28
C MET A 1 -21.58 -18.50 -25.36
N ASP A 2 -21.05 -17.45 -25.95
CA ASP A 2 -19.75 -17.50 -26.61
C ASP A 2 -18.73 -16.70 -25.79
N ARG A 3 -19.21 -15.72 -25.01
CA ARG A 3 -18.41 -15.00 -24.01
C ARG A 3 -19.30 -14.41 -22.92
N PHE A 4 -18.85 -14.49 -21.68
CA PHE A 4 -19.28 -13.64 -20.57
C PHE A 4 -18.09 -13.34 -19.70
N GLY A 5 -17.81 -12.06 -19.48
CA GLY A 5 -16.69 -11.69 -18.63
C GLY A 5 -16.52 -10.19 -18.45
N ILE A 6 -15.77 -9.85 -17.42
CA ILE A 6 -15.41 -8.50 -17.02
C ILE A 6 -14.20 -8.04 -17.85
N VAL A 7 -14.24 -6.79 -18.30
CA VAL A 7 -13.13 -6.09 -18.94
C VAL A 7 -12.95 -4.76 -18.23
N PHE A 8 -11.83 -4.59 -17.55
CA PHE A 8 -11.48 -3.33 -16.87
C PHE A 8 -10.87 -2.31 -17.83
N ASP A 9 -11.05 -1.04 -17.52
CA ASP A 9 -10.44 0.06 -18.30
C ASP A 9 -8.93 0.21 -18.02
N ARG A 10 -8.46 -0.28 -16.85
CA ARG A 10 -7.09 -0.15 -16.36
C ARG A 10 -6.64 -1.42 -15.61
N GLY A 11 -5.33 -1.61 -15.49
CA GLY A 11 -4.74 -2.76 -14.77
C GLY A 11 -4.35 -2.49 -13.31
N THR A 12 -4.36 -1.24 -12.85
CA THR A 12 -4.07 -0.87 -11.45
C THR A 12 -4.91 0.33 -11.07
N PHE A 13 -5.47 0.28 -9.86
CA PHE A 13 -6.36 1.30 -9.31
C PHE A 13 -5.77 1.90 -8.04
N PHE A 14 -6.20 3.12 -7.69
CA PHE A 14 -5.75 3.83 -6.51
C PHE A 14 -6.91 4.24 -5.60
N PRO A 15 -6.69 4.39 -4.29
CA PRO A 15 -7.71 4.85 -3.35
C PRO A 15 -8.37 6.16 -3.80
N GLY A 16 -9.69 6.21 -3.73
CA GLY A 16 -10.50 7.36 -4.16
C GLY A 16 -10.85 7.38 -5.65
N GLU A 17 -10.15 6.62 -6.50
CA GLU A 17 -10.44 6.47 -7.92
C GLU A 17 -11.57 5.48 -8.19
N PRO A 18 -12.28 5.60 -9.33
CA PRO A 18 -13.23 4.60 -9.77
C PRO A 18 -12.52 3.35 -10.31
N VAL A 19 -13.01 2.18 -9.90
CA VAL A 19 -12.81 0.89 -10.55
C VAL A 19 -13.88 0.76 -11.61
N SER A 20 -13.53 1.13 -12.83
CA SER A 20 -14.43 1.16 -13.98
C SER A 20 -14.10 0.08 -15.02
N GLY A 21 -15.13 -0.33 -15.75
CA GLY A 21 -15.02 -1.29 -16.82
C GLY A 21 -16.38 -1.65 -17.40
N LYS A 22 -16.45 -2.82 -18.02
CA LYS A 22 -17.67 -3.36 -18.62
C LYS A 22 -17.77 -4.87 -18.49
N VAL A 23 -18.99 -5.38 -18.34
CA VAL A 23 -19.33 -6.78 -18.51
C VAL A 23 -19.74 -6.99 -19.96
N VAL A 24 -19.07 -7.94 -20.63
CA VAL A 24 -19.31 -8.26 -22.04
C VAL A 24 -20.02 -9.61 -22.14
N LEU A 25 -21.18 -9.64 -22.78
CA LEU A 25 -21.94 -10.85 -23.07
C LEU A 25 -22.08 -11.01 -24.59
N LYS A 26 -21.54 -12.11 -25.14
CA LYS A 26 -21.69 -12.50 -26.55
C LYS A 26 -22.46 -13.81 -26.64
N ILE A 27 -23.57 -13.80 -27.38
CA ILE A 27 -24.46 -14.94 -27.52
C ILE A 27 -24.93 -15.11 -28.96
N GLY A 28 -24.67 -16.28 -29.55
CA GLY A 28 -25.15 -16.60 -30.90
C GLY A 28 -26.64 -16.94 -31.01
N LYS A 29 -27.35 -17.15 -29.90
CA LYS A 29 -28.79 -17.40 -29.83
C LYS A 29 -29.38 -16.70 -28.61
N GLU A 30 -30.68 -16.43 -28.64
CA GLU A 30 -31.42 -15.91 -27.48
C GLU A 30 -31.24 -16.83 -26.27
N ILE A 31 -31.03 -16.23 -25.08
CA ILE A 31 -30.95 -16.96 -23.82
C ILE A 31 -31.96 -16.42 -22.82
N SER A 32 -32.43 -17.27 -21.91
CA SER A 32 -33.20 -16.82 -20.76
C SER A 32 -32.29 -16.34 -19.63
N ALA A 33 -32.60 -15.18 -19.04
CA ALA A 33 -31.88 -14.59 -17.92
C ALA A 33 -32.80 -13.70 -17.08
N HIS A 34 -32.65 -13.74 -15.76
CA HIS A 34 -33.39 -12.84 -14.85
C HIS A 34 -32.69 -11.50 -14.73
N ASN A 35 -31.37 -11.54 -14.51
CA ASN A 35 -30.58 -10.36 -14.25
C ASN A 35 -29.08 -10.58 -14.53
N ILE A 36 -28.37 -9.47 -14.67
CA ILE A 36 -26.91 -9.39 -14.63
C ILE A 36 -26.54 -8.46 -13.50
N LYS A 37 -25.75 -8.99 -12.58
CA LYS A 37 -25.34 -8.35 -11.34
C LYS A 37 -23.84 -8.23 -11.33
N ILE A 38 -23.31 -7.16 -10.76
CA ILE A 38 -21.89 -7.00 -10.54
C ILE A 38 -21.62 -6.57 -9.12
N SER A 39 -20.63 -7.17 -8.49
CA SER A 39 -20.21 -6.84 -7.13
C SER A 39 -18.72 -6.57 -7.07
N ILE A 40 -18.32 -5.69 -6.16
CA ILE A 40 -16.94 -5.44 -5.80
C ILE A 40 -16.74 -5.77 -4.33
N HIS A 41 -15.64 -6.45 -4.04
CA HIS A 41 -15.25 -6.85 -2.71
C HIS A 41 -13.80 -6.46 -2.48
N GLY A 42 -13.50 -5.92 -1.30
CA GLY A 42 -12.15 -5.71 -0.83
C GLY A 42 -12.06 -6.04 0.64
N ALA A 43 -11.13 -6.92 0.98
CA ALA A 43 -10.92 -7.37 2.34
C ALA A 43 -9.46 -7.77 2.56
N GLY A 44 -9.03 -7.69 3.82
CA GLY A 44 -7.80 -8.32 4.28
C GLY A 44 -8.09 -9.36 5.34
N ARG A 45 -7.22 -10.36 5.44
CA ARG A 45 -7.27 -11.37 6.50
C ARG A 45 -5.87 -11.71 6.94
N THR A 46 -5.65 -11.79 8.25
CA THR A 46 -4.47 -12.41 8.86
C THR A 46 -4.88 -13.73 9.49
N GLU A 47 -4.00 -14.73 9.42
CA GLU A 47 -4.26 -16.03 10.03
C GLU A 47 -2.97 -16.82 10.30
N TRP A 48 -2.90 -17.49 11.44
CA TRP A 48 -1.91 -18.53 11.72
C TRP A 48 -2.42 -19.50 12.79
N LYS A 49 -1.71 -20.63 12.91
CA LYS A 49 -1.98 -21.67 13.91
C LYS A 49 -0.75 -21.92 14.77
N GLU A 50 -0.97 -22.20 16.04
CA GLU A 50 0.06 -22.59 17.00
C GLU A 50 -0.35 -23.88 17.69
N VAL A 51 0.57 -24.82 17.83
CA VAL A 51 0.33 -26.04 18.61
C VAL A 51 0.99 -25.82 19.96
N ILE A 52 0.18 -25.78 21.01
CA ILE A 52 0.67 -25.75 22.39
C ILE A 52 0.50 -27.13 23.01
N ARG A 53 1.50 -27.55 23.78
CA ARG A 53 1.42 -28.79 24.55
C ARG A 53 0.87 -28.45 25.92
N ASN A 54 -0.22 -29.10 26.29
CA ASN A 54 -0.91 -28.86 27.54
C ASN A 54 -0.99 -30.17 28.35
N THR A 55 -1.24 -30.06 29.65
CA THR A 55 -1.37 -31.20 30.56
C THR A 55 -2.77 -31.20 31.14
N ARG A 56 -3.42 -32.35 31.13
CA ARG A 56 -4.65 -32.61 31.89
C ARG A 56 -4.39 -33.73 32.88
N TYR A 57 -5.12 -33.76 33.99
CA TYR A 57 -5.10 -34.89 34.90
C TYR A 57 -6.31 -35.78 34.59
N VAL A 58 -6.05 -37.03 34.23
CA VAL A 58 -7.07 -38.07 34.04
C VAL A 58 -6.73 -39.18 35.02
N ASP A 59 -7.68 -39.53 35.89
CA ASP A 59 -7.50 -40.52 36.96
C ASP A 59 -6.27 -40.26 37.85
N GLY A 60 -6.02 -38.99 38.19
CA GLY A 60 -4.90 -38.56 39.02
C GLY A 60 -3.52 -38.63 38.34
N LYS A 61 -3.46 -39.02 37.05
CA LYS A 61 -2.22 -39.08 36.27
C LYS A 61 -2.14 -37.93 35.27
N PRO A 62 -0.97 -37.29 35.09
CA PRO A 62 -0.79 -36.26 34.07
C PRO A 62 -0.76 -36.90 32.68
N GLU A 63 -1.66 -36.46 31.81
CA GLU A 63 -1.72 -36.79 30.39
C GLU A 63 -1.42 -35.54 29.56
N TRP A 64 -0.48 -35.65 28.62
CA TRP A 64 -0.11 -34.57 27.71
C TRP A 64 -0.98 -34.63 26.46
N TYR A 65 -1.45 -33.48 25.98
CA TYR A 65 -2.12 -33.37 24.70
C TYR A 65 -1.72 -32.09 23.97
N ASP A 66 -1.84 -32.12 22.65
CA ASP A 66 -1.57 -30.97 21.80
C ASP A 66 -2.89 -30.22 21.54
N GLU A 67 -2.93 -28.94 21.91
CA GLU A 67 -4.03 -28.03 21.62
C GLU A 67 -3.60 -27.12 20.45
N THR A 68 -4.37 -27.13 19.36
CA THR A 68 -4.14 -26.20 18.25
C THR A 68 -4.91 -24.91 18.47
N LEU A 69 -4.19 -23.81 18.60
CA LEU A 69 -4.72 -22.45 18.69
C LEU A 69 -4.78 -21.83 17.30
N CYS A 70 -5.94 -21.30 16.93
CA CYS A 70 -6.13 -20.53 15.69
C CYS A 70 -6.23 -19.04 16.03
N TYR A 71 -5.45 -18.24 15.31
CA TYR A 71 -5.48 -16.78 15.39
C TYR A 71 -5.90 -16.22 14.04
N SER A 72 -6.85 -15.30 14.03
CA SER A 72 -7.25 -14.59 12.82
C SER A 72 -7.72 -13.17 13.10
N ALA A 73 -7.62 -12.30 12.11
CA ALA A 73 -8.35 -11.03 12.08
C ALA A 73 -8.76 -10.69 10.64
N ASP A 74 -9.96 -10.13 10.51
CA ASP A 74 -10.52 -9.71 9.23
C ASP A 74 -10.58 -8.18 9.17
N LEU A 75 -10.27 -7.63 8.00
CA LEU A 75 -10.42 -6.22 7.66
C LEU A 75 -11.39 -6.12 6.48
N LYS A 76 -12.60 -5.62 6.73
CA LYS A 76 -13.57 -5.32 5.67
C LYS A 76 -13.30 -3.92 5.12
N ILE A 77 -13.03 -3.81 3.82
CA ILE A 77 -12.64 -2.54 3.18
C ILE A 77 -13.82 -2.00 2.36
N LEU A 78 -14.37 -2.84 1.47
CA LEU A 78 -15.58 -2.52 0.73
C LEU A 78 -16.34 -3.78 0.33
N SER A 79 -17.65 -3.65 0.21
CA SER A 79 -18.52 -4.63 -0.42
C SER A 79 -19.68 -3.86 -1.01
N ARG A 80 -19.80 -3.85 -2.33
CA ARG A 80 -20.90 -3.18 -3.05
C ARG A 80 -21.39 -4.07 -4.16
N GLU A 81 -22.64 -3.87 -4.55
CA GLU A 81 -23.29 -4.60 -5.62
C GLU A 81 -24.16 -3.63 -6.42
N GLU A 82 -24.18 -3.82 -7.73
CA GLU A 82 -25.00 -3.07 -8.67
C GLU A 82 -25.70 -4.02 -9.63
N MET A 83 -26.94 -3.67 -9.98
CA MET A 83 -27.72 -4.40 -10.96
C MET A 83 -27.49 -3.77 -12.33
N LEU A 84 -26.72 -4.44 -13.19
CA LEU A 84 -26.38 -3.93 -14.52
C LEU A 84 -27.52 -4.11 -15.52
N TRP A 85 -28.29 -5.18 -15.37
CA TRP A 85 -29.44 -5.46 -16.19
C TRP A 85 -30.44 -6.33 -15.44
N LYS A 86 -31.74 -6.09 -15.65
CA LYS A 86 -32.82 -6.92 -15.11
C LYS A 86 -33.93 -7.01 -16.14
N ALA A 87 -34.49 -8.21 -16.31
CA ALA A 87 -35.64 -8.42 -17.19
C ALA A 87 -36.86 -7.62 -16.69
N LYS A 88 -37.52 -6.88 -17.59
CA LYS A 88 -38.72 -6.08 -17.25
C LYS A 88 -40.02 -6.89 -17.30
N THR A 89 -40.13 -7.82 -18.25
CA THR A 89 -41.35 -8.63 -18.49
C THR A 89 -40.99 -10.03 -18.94
N VAL A 90 -40.23 -10.14 -20.03
CA VAL A 90 -39.77 -11.42 -20.58
C VAL A 90 -38.30 -11.61 -20.21
N SER A 91 -38.00 -12.68 -19.47
CA SER A 91 -36.65 -13.04 -19.00
C SER A 91 -35.76 -13.56 -20.12
N LYS A 92 -35.58 -12.79 -21.20
CA LYS A 92 -34.80 -13.17 -22.38
C LYS A 92 -33.84 -12.06 -22.82
N ILE A 93 -32.64 -12.46 -23.22
CA ILE A 93 -31.63 -11.60 -23.84
C ILE A 93 -31.45 -12.06 -25.29
N PRO A 94 -31.65 -11.20 -26.30
CA PRO A 94 -31.58 -11.58 -27.71
C PRO A 94 -30.15 -11.91 -28.14
N ALA A 95 -29.99 -12.68 -29.21
CA ALA A 95 -28.69 -12.95 -29.81
C ALA A 95 -27.95 -11.64 -30.14
N GLY A 96 -26.63 -11.62 -29.96
CA GLY A 96 -25.80 -10.46 -30.25
C GLY A 96 -24.67 -10.22 -29.25
N HIS A 97 -24.19 -8.97 -29.26
CA HIS A 97 -23.12 -8.48 -28.41
C HIS A 97 -23.66 -7.40 -27.49
N HIS A 98 -23.64 -7.68 -26.19
CA HIS A 98 -24.17 -6.82 -25.14
C HIS A 98 -23.03 -6.35 -24.24
N VAL A 99 -23.06 -5.07 -23.88
CA VAL A 99 -22.03 -4.41 -23.08
C VAL A 99 -22.70 -3.65 -21.95
N PHE A 100 -22.31 -3.97 -20.72
CA PHE A 100 -22.86 -3.37 -19.51
C PHE A 100 -21.76 -2.67 -18.73
N PRO A 101 -21.64 -1.32 -18.81
CA PRO A 101 -20.61 -0.58 -18.09
C PRO A 101 -20.87 -0.58 -16.58
N PHE A 102 -19.81 -0.50 -15.78
CA PHE A 102 -19.88 -0.38 -14.33
C PHE A 102 -18.80 0.57 -13.81
N SER A 103 -19.01 1.14 -12.61
CA SER A 103 -18.01 1.99 -11.96
C SER A 103 -18.21 2.03 -10.44
N PHE A 104 -17.28 1.43 -9.69
CA PHE A 104 -17.29 1.48 -8.23
C PHE A 104 -16.20 2.40 -7.70
N ARG A 105 -16.53 3.29 -6.76
CA ARG A 105 -15.50 4.15 -6.13
C ARG A 105 -14.77 3.42 -5.00
N LEU A 106 -13.44 3.35 -5.08
CA LEU A 106 -12.62 2.85 -3.96
C LEU A 106 -12.64 3.84 -2.79
N PRO A 107 -12.80 3.37 -1.54
CA PRO A 107 -12.58 4.21 -0.37
C PRO A 107 -11.19 4.85 -0.41
N SER A 108 -11.09 6.13 -0.06
CA SER A 108 -9.81 6.88 -0.03
C SER A 108 -8.79 6.31 0.97
N SER A 109 -9.26 5.57 1.97
CA SER A 109 -8.45 4.88 2.98
C SER A 109 -8.08 3.44 2.59
N SER A 110 -8.35 3.01 1.36
CA SER A 110 -8.06 1.65 0.91
C SER A 110 -6.55 1.35 1.00
N PRO A 111 -6.13 0.32 1.75
CA PRO A 111 -4.74 -0.14 1.68
C PRO A 111 -4.40 -0.71 0.30
N PRO A 112 -3.12 -0.81 -0.06
CA PRO A 112 -2.70 -1.47 -1.29
C PRO A 112 -2.97 -2.98 -1.21
N SER A 113 -3.13 -3.63 -2.38
CA SER A 113 -3.13 -5.09 -2.46
C SER A 113 -1.80 -5.64 -1.93
N PHE A 114 -1.87 -6.69 -1.12
CA PHE A 114 -0.71 -7.24 -0.43
C PHE A 114 -0.84 -8.76 -0.22
N GLU A 115 0.28 -9.47 -0.38
CA GLU A 115 0.39 -10.90 -0.08
C GLU A 115 1.58 -11.13 0.86
N GLY A 116 1.31 -11.72 2.01
CA GLY A 116 2.29 -12.00 3.05
C GLY A 116 2.14 -13.40 3.63
N LYS A 117 3.12 -13.83 4.44
CA LYS A 117 3.14 -15.18 5.02
C LYS A 117 1.94 -15.47 5.92
N HIS A 118 1.50 -14.47 6.69
CA HIS A 118 0.47 -14.62 7.71
C HIS A 118 -0.78 -13.77 7.42
N GLY A 119 -0.91 -13.26 6.19
CA GLY A 119 -2.08 -12.48 5.81
C GLY A 119 -1.96 -11.80 4.46
N HIS A 120 -3.08 -11.31 3.97
CA HIS A 120 -3.21 -10.67 2.67
C HIS A 120 -4.26 -9.55 2.69
N ILE A 121 -4.23 -8.71 1.65
CA ILE A 121 -5.25 -7.71 1.32
C ILE A 121 -5.56 -7.87 -0.16
N ARG A 122 -6.81 -8.24 -0.47
CA ARG A 122 -7.27 -8.56 -1.81
C ARG A 122 -8.51 -7.76 -2.18
N TYR A 123 -8.63 -7.53 -3.48
CA TYR A 123 -9.75 -6.83 -4.09
C TYR A 123 -10.17 -7.60 -5.32
N GLY A 124 -11.47 -7.74 -5.52
CA GLY A 124 -12.02 -8.46 -6.66
C GLY A 124 -13.38 -7.90 -7.09
N VAL A 125 -13.69 -8.12 -8.35
CA VAL A 125 -14.99 -7.83 -8.95
C VAL A 125 -15.57 -9.13 -9.49
N GLU A 126 -16.85 -9.34 -9.26
CA GLU A 126 -17.59 -10.52 -9.67
C GLU A 126 -18.81 -10.09 -10.48
N ALA A 127 -18.95 -10.65 -11.69
CA ALA A 127 -20.13 -10.48 -12.51
C ALA A 127 -20.89 -11.79 -12.55
N GLU A 128 -22.18 -11.74 -12.30
CA GLU A 128 -23.08 -12.88 -12.23
C GLU A 128 -24.23 -12.68 -13.23
N LEU A 129 -24.43 -13.67 -14.10
CA LEU A 129 -25.59 -13.79 -14.98
C LEU A 129 -26.51 -14.87 -14.43
N ASP A 130 -27.63 -14.44 -13.85
CA ASP A 130 -28.67 -15.30 -13.29
C ASP A 130 -29.54 -15.88 -14.41
N ARG A 131 -29.57 -17.22 -14.50
CA ARG A 131 -30.29 -17.93 -15.56
C ARG A 131 -31.35 -18.86 -14.95
N PRO A 132 -32.62 -18.75 -15.36
CA PRO A 132 -33.65 -19.68 -14.90
C PRO A 132 -33.31 -21.11 -15.29
N TRP A 133 -33.51 -22.04 -14.34
CA TRP A 133 -33.36 -23.50 -14.54
C TRP A 133 -31.96 -23.94 -14.99
N ARG A 134 -30.94 -23.08 -14.83
CA ARG A 134 -29.53 -23.38 -15.14
C ARG A 134 -28.65 -22.77 -14.05
N PHE A 135 -27.43 -23.26 -13.92
CA PHE A 135 -26.45 -22.61 -13.05
C PHE A 135 -26.14 -21.19 -13.54
N ASN A 136 -25.94 -20.28 -12.60
CA ASN A 136 -25.52 -18.91 -12.91
C ASN A 136 -24.14 -18.94 -13.55
N GLN A 137 -23.90 -18.04 -14.50
CA GLN A 137 -22.55 -17.83 -15.05
C GLN A 137 -21.87 -16.75 -14.24
N VAL A 138 -20.65 -17.01 -13.82
CA VAL A 138 -19.89 -16.09 -12.96
C VAL A 138 -18.52 -15.86 -13.57
N ASP A 139 -18.10 -14.60 -13.70
CA ASP A 139 -16.71 -14.23 -13.97
C ASP A 139 -16.19 -13.44 -12.77
N ARG A 140 -15.09 -13.92 -12.16
CA ARG A 140 -14.42 -13.26 -11.04
C ARG A 140 -13.06 -12.77 -11.49
N ARG A 141 -12.74 -11.52 -11.16
CA ARG A 141 -11.44 -10.93 -11.48
C ARG A 141 -10.89 -10.19 -10.29
N ASP A 142 -9.65 -10.53 -9.92
CA ASP A 142 -8.89 -9.75 -8.94
C ASP A 142 -8.43 -8.43 -9.56
N ILE A 143 -8.42 -7.38 -8.75
CA ILE A 143 -7.89 -6.06 -9.13
C ILE A 143 -6.69 -5.71 -8.27
N LYS A 144 -5.70 -5.06 -8.89
CA LYS A 144 -4.54 -4.55 -8.18
C LYS A 144 -4.80 -3.14 -7.69
N VAL A 145 -4.81 -2.95 -6.37
CA VAL A 145 -4.85 -1.64 -5.72
C VAL A 145 -3.44 -1.26 -5.30
N SER A 146 -3.01 -0.06 -5.64
CA SER A 146 -1.74 0.53 -5.20
C SER A 146 -1.99 1.84 -4.49
N SER A 147 -0.99 2.39 -3.80
CA SER A 147 -1.14 3.61 -3.01
C SER A 147 -0.13 4.65 -3.45
N TYR A 148 -0.58 5.90 -3.52
CA TYR A 148 0.32 7.04 -3.56
C TYR A 148 0.77 7.37 -2.15
N LEU A 149 2.06 7.62 -2.01
CA LEU A 149 2.66 8.07 -0.77
C LEU A 149 3.15 9.52 -0.95
N SER A 150 2.99 10.32 0.09
CA SER A 150 3.54 11.67 0.13
C SER A 150 4.88 11.62 0.86
N PRO A 151 6.03 11.81 0.17
CA PRO A 151 7.31 11.89 0.86
C PRO A 151 7.31 13.07 1.83
N SER A 152 7.83 12.85 3.04
CA SER A 152 8.09 13.95 3.95
C SER A 152 9.40 14.65 3.54
N PRO A 153 9.63 15.91 3.94
CA PRO A 153 10.90 16.58 3.66
C PRO A 153 12.10 15.78 4.18
N LEU A 154 11.96 15.13 5.34
CA LEU A 154 12.99 14.28 5.93
C LEU A 154 13.25 13.01 5.12
N SER A 155 12.22 12.36 4.57
CA SER A 155 12.43 11.16 3.76
C SER A 155 13.01 11.47 2.38
N ASN A 156 12.98 12.73 1.94
CA ASN A 156 13.54 13.18 0.67
C ASN A 156 14.88 13.92 0.82
N SER A 157 15.47 13.93 2.02
CA SER A 157 16.81 14.49 2.26
C SER A 157 17.85 13.39 2.50
N PRO A 158 19.15 13.70 2.31
CA PRO A 158 20.20 12.73 2.56
C PRO A 158 20.23 12.27 4.01
N ALA A 159 20.29 10.95 4.21
CA ALA A 159 20.41 10.33 5.52
C ALA A 159 21.80 9.73 5.68
N THR A 160 22.44 9.98 6.83
CA THR A 160 23.75 9.42 7.17
C THR A 160 23.67 8.67 8.48
N LYS A 161 24.22 7.45 8.52
CA LYS A 161 24.42 6.68 9.74
C LYS A 161 25.87 6.27 9.89
N LYS A 162 26.28 6.09 11.15
CA LYS A 162 27.63 5.67 11.51
C LYS A 162 27.55 4.52 12.50
N ASP A 163 28.49 3.60 12.38
CA ASP A 163 28.74 2.57 13.37
C ASP A 163 30.24 2.49 13.64
N VAL A 164 30.62 2.13 14.86
CA VAL A 164 32.01 2.11 15.32
C VAL A 164 32.21 0.88 16.17
N LYS A 165 33.26 0.11 15.88
CA LYS A 165 33.55 -1.13 16.59
C LYS A 165 35.02 -1.28 16.91
N GLU A 166 35.32 -1.62 18.15
CA GLU A 166 36.67 -1.97 18.59
C GLU A 166 37.00 -3.40 18.14
N ILE A 167 38.18 -3.59 17.55
CA ILE A 167 38.62 -4.87 16.99
C ILE A 167 39.76 -5.44 17.85
N GLY A 168 39.57 -6.66 18.36
CA GLY A 168 40.55 -7.37 19.20
C GLY A 168 39.97 -8.67 19.78
N VAL A 169 40.85 -9.59 20.22
CA VAL A 169 40.45 -10.84 20.90
C VAL A 169 40.68 -10.76 22.41
N MET A 170 41.70 -10.01 22.87
CA MET A 170 42.07 -9.90 24.29
C MET A 170 42.70 -8.54 24.67
N PHE A 171 43.35 -7.86 23.72
CA PHE A 171 43.79 -6.46 23.83
C PHE A 171 43.16 -5.67 22.67
N LYS A 172 42.69 -4.44 22.92
CA LYS A 172 42.08 -3.57 21.89
C LYS A 172 43.15 -3.24 20.83
N LYS A 173 43.03 -3.79 19.61
CA LYS A 173 44.03 -3.64 18.53
C LYS A 173 43.67 -2.59 17.50
N GLY A 174 42.76 -1.67 17.87
CA GLY A 174 42.31 -0.53 17.08
C GLY A 174 40.80 -0.56 16.79
N VAL A 175 40.33 0.48 16.10
CA VAL A 175 38.90 0.77 15.89
C VAL A 175 38.60 0.76 14.40
N VAL A 176 37.44 0.22 14.02
CA VAL A 176 36.90 0.37 12.67
C VAL A 176 35.66 1.27 12.76
N LYS A 177 35.58 2.28 11.90
CA LYS A 177 34.44 3.18 11.78
C LYS A 177 33.84 3.02 10.39
N MET A 178 32.53 2.86 10.31
CA MET A 178 31.78 2.84 9.06
C MET A 178 30.81 4.01 9.06
N LYS A 179 30.80 4.78 7.98
CA LYS A 179 29.80 5.81 7.69
C LYS A 179 29.09 5.42 6.39
N VAL A 180 27.77 5.42 6.42
CA VAL A 180 26.94 5.17 5.25
C VAL A 180 26.06 6.39 5.02
N THR A 181 25.99 6.87 3.78
CA THR A 181 25.13 7.97 3.37
C THR A 181 24.26 7.53 2.20
N ILE A 182 22.96 7.80 2.28
CA ILE A 182 21.99 7.61 1.21
C ILE A 182 21.36 8.96 0.85
N PRO A 183 21.00 9.22 -0.42
CA PRO A 183 20.50 10.52 -0.86
C PRO A 183 19.08 10.82 -0.37
N LYS A 184 18.29 9.78 -0.11
CA LYS A 184 16.92 9.86 0.40
C LYS A 184 16.44 8.50 0.90
N GLN A 185 15.39 8.52 1.72
CA GLN A 185 14.72 7.32 2.27
C GLN A 185 13.41 6.99 1.54
N PHE A 186 12.82 7.95 0.82
CA PHE A 186 11.69 7.70 -0.07
C PHE A 186 12.18 7.23 -1.43
N VAL A 187 11.83 6.01 -1.83
CA VAL A 187 12.29 5.39 -3.07
C VAL A 187 11.14 4.75 -3.82
N SER A 188 11.21 4.74 -5.15
CA SER A 188 10.20 4.13 -6.00
C SER A 188 10.64 2.75 -6.50
N PRO A 189 9.72 1.79 -6.72
CA PRO A 189 10.05 0.55 -7.42
C PRO A 189 10.69 0.84 -8.80
N GLY A 190 11.80 0.16 -9.10
CA GLY A 190 12.60 0.35 -10.31
C GLY A 190 13.67 1.44 -10.22
N GLU A 191 13.67 2.25 -9.15
CA GLU A 191 14.65 3.30 -8.94
C GLU A 191 16.06 2.75 -8.63
N GLU A 192 17.08 3.47 -9.06
CA GLU A 192 18.47 3.21 -8.72
C GLU A 192 18.95 4.23 -7.67
N VAL A 193 19.33 3.73 -6.50
CA VAL A 193 19.69 4.56 -5.34
C VAL A 193 21.20 4.45 -5.10
N PRO A 194 21.99 5.50 -5.38
CA PRO A 194 23.41 5.50 -5.04
C PRO A 194 23.57 5.60 -3.52
N ILE A 195 24.50 4.82 -2.97
CA ILE A 195 24.88 4.86 -1.55
C ILE A 195 26.39 5.06 -1.45
N THR A 196 26.82 5.89 -0.52
CA THR A 196 28.24 6.12 -0.23
C THR A 196 28.61 5.44 1.07
N ILE A 197 29.66 4.63 1.06
CA ILE A 197 30.18 3.91 2.22
C ILE A 197 31.61 4.33 2.43
N SER A 198 31.87 5.03 3.54
CA SER A 198 33.20 5.43 3.98
C SER A 198 33.62 4.55 5.16
N VAL A 199 34.80 3.95 5.07
CA VAL A 199 35.40 3.09 6.09
C VAL A 199 36.71 3.72 6.55
N ASP A 200 36.85 3.88 7.86
CA ASP A 200 38.08 4.30 8.52
C ASP A 200 38.58 3.12 9.36
N ASN A 201 39.63 2.44 8.89
CA ASN A 201 40.18 1.27 9.55
C ASN A 201 41.43 1.64 10.33
N GLU A 202 41.27 2.00 11.59
CA GLU A 202 42.36 2.28 12.54
C GLU A 202 42.81 1.01 13.28
N SER A 203 42.45 -0.18 12.77
CA SER A 203 42.81 -1.46 13.35
C SER A 203 43.98 -2.13 12.63
N SER A 204 44.62 -3.07 13.31
CA SER A 204 45.67 -3.94 12.74
C SER A 204 45.15 -5.06 11.82
N ARG A 205 43.83 -5.13 11.55
CA ARG A 205 43.21 -6.19 10.73
C ARG A 205 42.46 -5.58 9.54
N PRO A 206 42.43 -6.24 8.37
CA PRO A 206 41.68 -5.74 7.23
C PRO A 206 40.16 -5.90 7.43
N ALA A 207 39.39 -4.98 6.85
CA ALA A 207 37.95 -5.18 6.64
C ALA A 207 37.74 -5.85 5.27
N ARG A 208 36.97 -6.94 5.22
CA ARG A 208 37.03 -7.92 4.12
C ARG A 208 35.80 -7.98 3.22
N ARG A 209 34.67 -7.46 3.69
CA ARG A 209 33.40 -7.63 2.96
C ARG A 209 32.42 -6.53 3.30
N ILE A 210 31.93 -5.86 2.26
CA ILE A 210 30.76 -5.00 2.35
C ILE A 210 29.56 -5.79 1.81
N ARG A 211 28.48 -5.76 2.56
CA ARG A 211 27.20 -6.38 2.19
C ARG A 211 26.08 -5.39 2.42
N TRP A 212 25.04 -5.49 1.60
CA TRP A 212 23.78 -4.85 1.90
C TRP A 212 22.62 -5.78 1.63
N GLU A 213 21.56 -5.61 2.41
CA GLU A 213 20.31 -6.36 2.32
C GLU A 213 19.17 -5.35 2.36
N LEU A 214 18.27 -5.42 1.38
CA LEU A 214 16.96 -4.79 1.46
C LEU A 214 15.99 -5.79 2.09
N GLN A 215 15.52 -5.48 3.29
CA GLN A 215 14.64 -6.33 4.07
C GLN A 215 13.22 -5.78 4.03
N GLN A 216 12.27 -6.59 3.57
CA GLN A 216 10.84 -6.36 3.78
C GLN A 216 10.45 -6.89 5.16
N GLN A 217 9.87 -6.03 5.98
CA GLN A 217 9.39 -6.35 7.32
C GLN A 217 7.87 -6.22 7.34
N SER A 218 7.19 -7.35 7.54
CA SER A 218 5.73 -7.39 7.59
C SER A 218 5.28 -7.80 8.98
N HIS A 219 4.42 -6.98 9.58
CA HIS A 219 3.82 -7.20 10.90
C HIS A 219 2.34 -7.50 10.72
N PHE A 220 1.86 -8.57 11.35
CA PHE A 220 0.49 -9.06 11.24
C PHE A 220 -0.14 -9.11 12.62
N HIS A 221 -1.33 -8.55 12.78
CA HIS A 221 -2.13 -8.62 14.00
C HIS A 221 -3.25 -9.65 13.84
N ALA A 222 -3.53 -10.44 14.88
CA ALA A 222 -4.70 -11.31 14.94
C ALA A 222 -5.15 -11.50 16.40
N SER A 223 -6.37 -11.99 16.59
CA SER A 223 -6.87 -12.38 17.90
C SER A 223 -7.24 -13.87 17.90
N ARG A 224 -7.27 -14.47 19.08
CA ARG A 224 -7.70 -15.87 19.24
C ARG A 224 -9.21 -15.95 19.04
N ASP A 225 -9.66 -16.91 18.23
CA ASP A 225 -11.09 -17.19 18.10
C ASP A 225 -11.67 -17.62 19.47
N SER A 226 -12.58 -16.82 20.01
CA SER A 226 -13.19 -17.01 21.33
C SER A 226 -14.41 -17.93 21.29
N SER A 227 -14.77 -18.47 20.12
CA SER A 227 -15.99 -19.27 19.92
C SER A 227 -16.11 -20.50 20.83
N LEU A 228 -15.02 -20.94 21.48
CA LEU A 228 -15.04 -22.13 22.34
C LEU A 228 -14.89 -21.87 23.86
N ARG A 229 -14.55 -20.66 24.34
CA ARG A 229 -14.46 -20.40 25.80
C ARG A 229 -14.75 -18.94 26.19
N LYS A 230 -15.87 -18.73 26.91
CA LYS A 230 -16.32 -17.45 27.53
C LYS A 230 -15.37 -16.84 28.59
N LYS A 231 -14.12 -17.30 28.69
CA LYS A 231 -13.10 -16.81 29.64
C LYS A 231 -11.71 -16.71 29.01
N SER A 232 -11.61 -16.28 27.75
CA SER A 232 -10.32 -15.89 27.18
C SER A 232 -10.23 -14.38 27.19
N THR A 233 -9.34 -13.83 28.01
CA THR A 233 -8.75 -12.52 27.79
C THR A 233 -8.40 -12.38 26.30
N HIS A 234 -8.89 -11.31 25.66
CA HIS A 234 -8.53 -10.95 24.29
C HIS A 234 -7.02 -10.66 24.27
N HIS A 235 -6.19 -11.68 24.11
CA HIS A 235 -4.78 -11.48 23.84
C HIS A 235 -4.64 -11.22 22.35
N GLU A 236 -4.59 -9.94 21.98
CA GLU A 236 -4.06 -9.55 20.67
C GLU A 236 -2.67 -10.16 20.51
N GLN A 237 -2.49 -10.91 19.44
CA GLN A 237 -1.22 -11.53 19.09
C GLN A 237 -0.70 -10.89 17.81
N HIS A 238 0.63 -10.84 17.71
CA HIS A 238 1.30 -10.35 16.51
C HIS A 238 2.32 -11.35 16.00
N ARG A 239 2.53 -11.34 14.69
CA ARG A 239 3.58 -12.09 14.02
C ARG A 239 4.37 -11.16 13.12
N ASP A 240 5.68 -11.25 13.23
CA ASP A 240 6.61 -10.56 12.34
C ASP A 240 7.19 -11.51 11.31
N LYS A 241 7.40 -10.98 10.11
CA LYS A 241 8.14 -11.66 9.06
C LYS A 241 9.12 -10.71 8.41
N ILE A 242 10.40 -11.06 8.52
CA ILE A 242 11.48 -10.43 7.75
C ILE A 242 11.78 -11.32 6.53
N LYS A 243 11.81 -10.71 5.35
CA LYS A 243 12.20 -11.32 4.08
C LYS A 243 13.24 -10.43 3.40
N THR A 244 14.41 -10.98 3.09
CA THR A 244 15.37 -10.31 2.21
C THR A 244 14.81 -10.32 0.79
N VAL A 245 14.61 -9.13 0.21
CA VAL A 245 14.00 -8.96 -1.12
C VAL A 245 15.00 -8.52 -2.19
N ALA A 246 16.14 -8.00 -1.78
CA ALA A 246 17.33 -7.82 -2.60
C ALA A 246 18.56 -7.86 -1.70
N GLU A 247 19.68 -8.33 -2.22
CA GLU A 247 20.94 -8.35 -1.49
C GLU A 247 22.13 -8.22 -2.42
N PHE A 248 23.25 -7.82 -1.84
CA PHE A 248 24.54 -7.76 -2.51
C PHE A 248 25.64 -8.06 -1.50
N SER A 249 26.67 -8.75 -1.96
CA SER A 249 27.84 -9.04 -1.17
C SER A 249 29.08 -8.97 -2.05
N ARG A 250 30.02 -8.09 -1.72
CA ARG A 250 31.28 -7.95 -2.43
C ARG A 250 32.45 -8.04 -1.46
N ARG A 251 33.41 -8.91 -1.80
CA ARG A 251 34.71 -8.89 -1.14
C ARG A 251 35.37 -7.54 -1.43
N THR A 252 35.77 -6.87 -0.37
CA THR A 252 36.53 -5.62 -0.42
C THR A 252 37.70 -5.79 0.51
N GLU A 253 38.83 -5.18 0.22
CA GLU A 253 39.89 -5.10 1.20
C GLU A 253 40.08 -3.64 1.56
N VAL A 254 39.85 -3.33 2.84
CA VAL A 254 40.28 -2.06 3.43
C VAL A 254 41.44 -2.42 4.35
N PRO A 255 42.70 -2.22 3.90
CA PRO A 255 43.88 -2.60 4.67
C PRO A 255 43.92 -1.95 6.07
N PRO A 256 44.70 -2.51 7.01
CA PRO A 256 45.00 -1.87 8.28
C PRO A 256 45.48 -0.43 8.11
N TYR A 257 45.04 0.46 9.00
CA TYR A 257 45.45 1.88 9.05
C TYR A 257 45.19 2.68 7.76
N THR A 258 44.13 2.31 7.03
CA THR A 258 43.73 3.01 5.80
C THR A 258 42.27 3.47 5.84
N LYS A 259 41.95 4.41 4.96
CA LYS A 259 40.58 4.87 4.69
C LYS A 259 40.16 4.45 3.30
N SER A 260 38.90 4.10 3.14
CA SER A 260 38.29 3.79 1.84
C SER A 260 36.94 4.46 1.75
N GLU A 261 36.62 5.00 0.58
CA GLU A 261 35.28 5.43 0.23
C GLU A 261 34.83 4.69 -1.02
N LYS A 262 33.59 4.20 -1.02
CA LYS A 262 33.01 3.46 -2.14
C LYS A 262 31.58 3.90 -2.37
N GLU A 263 31.25 4.11 -3.65
CA GLU A 263 29.88 4.28 -4.10
C GLU A 263 29.34 2.94 -4.62
N MET A 264 28.09 2.64 -4.28
CA MET A 264 27.35 1.48 -4.80
C MET A 264 25.96 1.92 -5.21
N VAL A 265 25.36 1.22 -6.17
CA VAL A 265 23.98 1.50 -6.62
C VAL A 265 23.07 0.35 -6.19
N ILE A 266 21.96 0.69 -5.55
CA ILE A 266 20.90 -0.26 -5.19
C ILE A 266 19.76 -0.10 -6.19
N LYS A 267 19.45 -1.15 -6.95
CA LYS A 267 18.26 -1.20 -7.81
C LYS A 267 17.06 -1.72 -7.01
N ILE A 268 16.05 -0.88 -6.81
CA ILE A 268 14.84 -1.23 -6.05
C ILE A 268 13.95 -2.14 -6.91
N PRO A 269 13.64 -3.38 -6.47
CA PRO A 269 12.80 -4.28 -7.26
C PRO A 269 11.32 -3.86 -7.25
N ALA A 270 10.50 -4.55 -8.05
CA ALA A 270 9.05 -4.35 -8.07
C ALA A 270 8.40 -4.87 -6.78
N LEU A 271 8.37 -4.01 -5.76
CA LEU A 271 7.89 -4.34 -4.41
C LEU A 271 6.51 -3.72 -4.12
N PRO A 272 5.69 -4.33 -3.25
CA PRO A 272 4.49 -3.68 -2.74
C PRO A 272 4.89 -2.41 -1.97
N PRO A 273 4.08 -1.34 -1.98
CA PRO A 273 4.42 -0.12 -1.29
C PRO A 273 4.47 -0.31 0.23
N THR A 274 5.13 0.62 0.93
CA THR A 274 5.04 0.78 2.37
C THR A 274 3.62 1.20 2.74
N PHE A 275 3.00 0.51 3.71
CA PHE A 275 1.67 0.85 4.18
C PHE A 275 1.40 0.33 5.59
N GLN A 276 0.33 0.83 6.18
CA GLN A 276 -0.22 0.33 7.44
C GLN A 276 -1.75 0.28 7.35
N SER A 277 -2.33 -0.87 7.70
CA SER A 277 -3.75 -1.05 7.96
C SER A 277 -3.96 -1.42 9.44
N THR A 278 -5.18 -1.75 9.84
CA THR A 278 -5.49 -2.20 11.21
C THR A 278 -4.92 -3.58 11.53
N ILE A 279 -4.67 -4.43 10.52
CA ILE A 279 -4.26 -5.82 10.73
C ILE A 279 -2.89 -6.14 10.11
N ILE A 280 -2.38 -5.33 9.18
CA ILE A 280 -1.10 -5.56 8.50
C ILE A 280 -0.32 -4.25 8.37
N LYS A 281 0.96 -4.29 8.71
CA LYS A 281 1.94 -3.24 8.42
C LYS A 281 3.06 -3.82 7.55
N ASN A 282 3.48 -3.10 6.51
CA ASN A 282 4.56 -3.51 5.63
C ASN A 282 5.57 -2.37 5.47
N GLU A 283 6.82 -2.62 5.86
CA GLU A 283 7.92 -1.66 5.91
C GLU A 283 9.19 -2.24 5.29
N TYR A 284 10.17 -1.37 5.01
CA TYR A 284 11.43 -1.78 4.43
C TYR A 284 12.60 -1.19 5.20
N VAL A 285 13.65 -1.99 5.36
CA VAL A 285 14.91 -1.58 5.98
C VAL A 285 16.06 -1.95 5.05
N LEU A 286 16.87 -0.97 4.68
CA LEU A 286 18.16 -1.20 4.06
C LEU A 286 19.20 -1.41 5.17
N VAL A 287 19.79 -2.60 5.21
CA VAL A 287 20.82 -2.97 6.16
C VAL A 287 22.16 -3.04 5.43
N VAL A 288 23.10 -2.16 5.78
CA VAL A 288 24.48 -2.16 5.26
C VAL A 288 25.42 -2.70 6.34
N LYS A 289 26.25 -3.67 5.96
CA LYS A 289 27.15 -4.40 6.86
C LYS A 289 28.59 -4.36 6.36
N LEU A 290 29.54 -4.21 7.28
CA LEU A 290 30.97 -4.37 7.03
C LEU A 290 31.51 -5.47 7.95
N ASP A 291 32.01 -6.55 7.34
CA ASP A 291 32.62 -7.66 8.07
C ASP A 291 34.11 -7.42 8.24
N THR A 292 34.56 -7.50 9.49
CA THR A 292 35.99 -7.51 9.83
C THR A 292 36.48 -8.93 10.07
N GLU A 293 37.77 -9.16 9.88
CA GLU A 293 38.38 -10.48 10.05
C GLU A 293 38.74 -10.74 11.52
N THR A 294 37.75 -11.13 12.34
CA THR A 294 37.98 -11.58 13.72
C THR A 294 37.04 -12.72 14.12
N SER A 295 37.46 -13.51 15.12
CA SER A 295 36.86 -14.79 15.52
C SER A 295 35.52 -14.69 16.28
N LEU A 296 35.10 -13.48 16.65
CA LEU A 296 33.85 -13.22 17.37
C LEU A 296 33.11 -12.08 16.67
N ASN A 297 31.93 -12.38 16.11
CA ASN A 297 30.91 -11.50 15.52
C ASN A 297 31.18 -9.95 15.46
N ASN A 298 32.23 -9.52 14.76
CA ASN A 298 32.61 -8.11 14.61
C ASN A 298 32.19 -7.55 13.25
N THR A 299 30.88 -7.59 13.02
CA THR A 299 30.23 -6.90 11.90
C THR A 299 29.80 -5.51 12.36
N LEU A 300 30.14 -4.48 11.61
CA LEU A 300 29.52 -3.14 11.73
C LEU A 300 28.23 -3.12 10.93
N ARG A 301 27.22 -2.39 11.41
CA ARG A 301 25.86 -2.41 10.86
C ARG A 301 25.21 -1.02 10.89
N CYS A 302 24.73 -0.57 9.73
CA CYS A 302 23.91 0.64 9.59
C CYS A 302 22.56 0.26 8.96
N GLU A 303 21.46 0.77 9.51
CA GLU A 303 20.09 0.45 9.05
C GLU A 303 19.32 1.70 8.67
N PHE A 304 18.74 1.76 7.47
CA PHE A 304 17.92 2.87 7.02
C PHE A 304 16.49 2.38 6.81
N ALA A 305 15.53 2.98 7.50
CA ALA A 305 14.12 2.78 7.19
C ALA A 305 13.83 3.40 5.83
N LEU A 306 13.31 2.61 4.88
CA LEU A 306 12.95 3.07 3.56
C LEU A 306 11.42 3.10 3.41
N VAL A 307 10.95 4.16 2.78
CA VAL A 307 9.55 4.30 2.36
C VAL A 307 9.51 3.99 0.87
N ILE A 308 8.98 2.82 0.51
CA ILE A 308 8.88 2.38 -0.87
C ILE A 308 7.49 2.70 -1.39
N GLY A 309 7.36 3.44 -2.48
CA GLY A 309 6.06 3.69 -3.09
C GLY A 309 6.11 4.67 -4.25
N LYS A 310 4.94 4.98 -4.82
CA LYS A 310 4.83 5.98 -5.88
C LYS A 310 4.49 7.33 -5.27
N ALA A 311 5.25 8.36 -5.60
CA ALA A 311 4.88 9.73 -5.26
C ALA A 311 3.59 10.11 -5.97
N ARG A 312 2.72 10.88 -5.30
CA ARG A 312 1.54 11.44 -5.96
C ARG A 312 1.99 12.38 -7.09
N PRO A 313 1.45 12.26 -8.32
CA PRO A 313 1.70 13.24 -9.37
C PRO A 313 1.26 14.61 -8.84
N ARG A 314 2.13 15.62 -8.95
CA ARG A 314 1.69 17.00 -8.73
C ARG A 314 0.65 17.30 -9.82
N PRO A 315 -0.52 17.90 -9.50
CA PRO A 315 -1.35 18.45 -10.55
C PRO A 315 -0.46 19.39 -11.37
N SER A 316 -0.38 19.16 -12.68
CA SER A 316 0.30 20.05 -13.60
C SER A 316 -0.14 21.47 -13.24
N ALA A 317 0.82 22.33 -12.88
CA ALA A 317 0.53 23.74 -12.66
C ALA A 317 -0.30 24.20 -13.86
N VAL A 318 -1.50 24.70 -13.59
CA VAL A 318 -2.29 25.39 -14.60
C VAL A 318 -1.34 26.42 -15.23
N PRO A 319 -1.18 26.47 -16.57
CA PRO A 319 -0.34 27.48 -17.17
C PRO A 319 -0.79 28.82 -16.61
N SER A 320 0.11 29.51 -15.91
CA SER A 320 -0.13 30.87 -15.44
C SER A 320 -0.57 31.69 -16.64
N ALA A 321 -1.66 32.45 -16.48
CA ALA A 321 -2.07 33.41 -17.50
C ALA A 321 -0.83 34.24 -17.91
N PRO A 322 -0.65 34.52 -19.22
CA PRO A 322 0.48 35.33 -19.67
C PRO A 322 0.52 36.63 -18.86
N ALA A 323 1.73 37.06 -18.52
CA ALA A 323 1.93 38.31 -17.81
C ALA A 323 1.15 39.44 -18.49
N LEU A 324 0.52 40.30 -17.70
CA LEU A 324 -0.19 41.48 -18.18
C LEU A 324 0.70 42.22 -19.18
N VAL A 325 0.25 42.25 -20.43
CA VAL A 325 0.87 43.04 -21.48
C VAL A 325 0.75 44.50 -21.09
N ASP A 326 1.84 45.27 -21.19
CA ASP A 326 1.83 46.71 -20.94
C ASP A 326 0.70 47.38 -21.72
N ARG A 327 -0.17 48.10 -21.00
CA ARG A 327 -1.28 48.83 -21.60
C ARG A 327 -0.73 49.95 -22.47
N SER A 328 -1.04 49.92 -23.77
CA SER A 328 -0.81 51.03 -24.68
C SER A 328 -1.82 52.16 -24.42
N ASP A 329 -1.40 53.43 -24.59
CA ASP A 329 -2.16 54.68 -24.44
C ASP A 329 -3.47 54.78 -25.27
N SER A 330 -3.80 53.73 -26.02
CA SER A 330 -5.01 53.61 -26.83
C SER A 330 -6.15 52.83 -26.15
N MET A 331 -5.98 52.36 -24.90
CA MET A 331 -7.04 51.66 -24.17
C MET A 331 -7.94 52.65 -23.40
N PRO A 332 -9.27 52.45 -23.39
CA PRO A 332 -10.19 53.29 -22.61
C PRO A 332 -9.91 53.17 -21.09
N PRO A 333 -10.21 54.22 -20.31
CA PRO A 333 -9.95 54.24 -18.87
C PRO A 333 -10.72 53.15 -18.12
N ASP A 334 -10.14 52.71 -17.00
CA ASP A 334 -10.72 51.69 -16.14
C ASP A 334 -12.08 52.16 -15.59
N TYR A 335 -13.14 51.38 -15.82
CA TYR A 335 -14.48 51.66 -15.31
C TYR A 335 -14.56 51.59 -13.78
N SER A 336 -13.47 51.18 -13.11
CA SER A 336 -13.37 51.11 -11.65
C SER A 336 -13.26 52.47 -10.93
N SER A 337 -13.20 53.60 -11.65
CA SER A 337 -13.13 54.95 -11.05
C SER A 337 -14.43 55.77 -11.09
N LEU A 338 -15.57 55.16 -11.44
CA LEU A 338 -16.87 55.80 -11.30
C LEU A 338 -17.53 55.36 -10.00
N MET A 339 -17.30 56.09 -8.90
CA MET A 339 -18.17 55.99 -7.73
C MET A 339 -19.50 56.67 -8.02
N PRO A 340 -20.65 56.00 -7.87
CA PRO A 340 -21.93 56.69 -7.79
C PRO A 340 -22.08 57.33 -6.41
N LEU A 341 -22.47 58.60 -6.41
CA LEU A 341 -22.91 59.38 -5.25
C LEU A 341 -24.02 58.66 -4.48
N ASP A 342 -23.96 58.82 -3.15
CA ASP A 342 -25.01 58.48 -2.19
C ASP A 342 -26.38 58.96 -2.65
N HIS A 343 -27.28 58.01 -2.90
CA HIS A 343 -28.72 58.24 -2.78
C HIS A 343 -29.37 57.09 -2.00
N SER A 344 -29.75 57.46 -0.78
CA SER A 344 -30.77 56.87 0.08
C SER A 344 -31.99 56.34 -0.69
N GLY A 345 -32.31 55.07 -0.49
CA GLY A 345 -33.54 54.43 -0.97
C GLY A 345 -33.62 52.98 -0.52
N ALA A 346 -34.07 52.75 0.71
CA ALA A 346 -34.23 51.44 1.30
C ALA A 346 -35.24 50.55 0.54
N GLY A 347 -34.83 49.34 0.19
CA GLY A 347 -35.70 48.19 -0.01
C GLY A 347 -35.08 47.00 0.75
N PRO A 348 -35.87 46.15 1.44
CA PRO A 348 -35.29 45.11 2.26
C PRO A 348 -34.58 44.07 1.39
N SER A 349 -33.27 43.97 1.56
CA SER A 349 -32.47 42.85 1.06
C SER A 349 -32.83 41.63 1.92
N GLU A 350 -33.74 40.79 1.43
CA GLU A 350 -33.97 39.48 2.05
C GLU A 350 -32.65 38.69 2.01
N VAL A 351 -32.21 38.29 3.20
CA VAL A 351 -31.07 37.37 3.38
C VAL A 351 -31.46 36.03 2.74
N PRO A 352 -30.61 35.40 1.92
CA PRO A 352 -30.93 34.08 1.37
C PRO A 352 -31.19 33.07 2.50
N PRO A 353 -32.17 32.18 2.35
CA PRO A 353 -32.57 31.26 3.42
C PRO A 353 -31.43 30.33 3.82
N SER A 354 -31.42 29.96 5.09
CA SER A 354 -30.41 29.07 5.65
C SER A 354 -30.61 27.63 5.16
N TYR A 355 -29.54 26.82 5.20
CA TYR A 355 -29.53 25.42 4.77
C TYR A 355 -30.58 24.54 5.50
N GLU A 356 -31.02 24.94 6.69
CA GLU A 356 -32.02 24.20 7.47
C GLU A 356 -33.45 24.33 6.91
N ASP A 357 -33.75 25.38 6.14
CA ASP A 357 -35.06 25.59 5.50
C ASP A 357 -35.24 24.81 4.19
N SER A 358 -34.20 24.10 3.73
CA SER A 358 -34.22 23.36 2.45
C SER A 358 -34.69 21.89 2.58
N ILE A 359 -34.97 21.40 3.80
CA ILE A 359 -35.21 19.97 4.07
C ILE A 359 -36.70 19.58 4.08
N SER A 360 -37.63 20.51 3.87
CA SER A 360 -39.08 20.23 3.91
C SER A 360 -39.74 19.99 2.53
N VAL A 361 -38.98 19.72 1.46
CA VAL A 361 -39.54 19.41 0.13
C VAL A 361 -39.04 18.06 -0.40
N THR A 362 -39.24 16.98 0.34
CA THR A 362 -39.40 15.64 -0.25
C THR A 362 -40.18 14.71 0.68
N LYS A 363 -41.49 14.93 0.76
CA LYS A 363 -42.46 13.89 1.13
C LYS A 363 -43.74 14.10 0.33
N MET A 364 -43.83 13.40 -0.80
CA MET A 364 -45.04 12.78 -1.33
C MET A 364 -44.63 11.65 -2.26
#